data_AF-A0A7Y3JHS6-F1
#
_entry.id   AF-A0A7Y3JHS6-F1
#
_cell.length_a   1.000
_cell.length_b   1.000
_cell.length_c   1.000
_cell.angle_alpha   90.00
_cell.angle_beta   90.00
_cell.angle_gamma   90.00
#
_symmetry.space_group_name_H-M   'P 1'
#
loop_
_entity.id
_entity.type
_entity.pdbx_description
1 polymer ?
#
loop_
_entity_poly.entity_id
_entity_poly.type
_entity_poly.pdbx_seq_one_letter_code
_entity_poly.pdbx_strand_id
1 'polypeptide(L)'
;MLVHAGSVQETPEQRGLAHLLEHLEFQGTEHFAPQAIVNFLETNGMKFGADLNAQTGFTSTQFFLDVPTEKPEIFQTALQIIGDWAAGPKIVPAVFENEKKVVEEEARLRMDNVRG
;
A
#
# COMPACT_ATOMS: atom_id res chain seq x y z
N MET A 1 -9.28 -0.04 5.43
CA MET A 1 -10.03 -0.31 4.19
C MET A 1 -9.82 -1.77 3.79
N LEU A 2 -10.87 -2.46 3.33
CA LEU A 2 -10.79 -3.84 2.85
C LEU A 2 -11.19 -3.88 1.37
N VAL A 3 -10.31 -4.38 0.53
CA VAL A 3 -10.58 -4.71 -0.87
C VAL A 3 -10.80 -6.22 -0.96
N HIS A 4 -11.98 -6.63 -1.46
CA HIS A 4 -12.35 -8.05 -1.60
C HIS A 4 -11.73 -8.72 -2.84
N ALA A 5 -10.47 -8.41 -3.11
CA ALA A 5 -9.65 -9.04 -4.13
C ALA A 5 -8.22 -9.16 -3.60
N GLY A 6 -7.62 -10.33 -3.83
CA GLY A 6 -6.23 -10.63 -3.51
C GLY A 6 -5.61 -11.41 -4.67
N SER A 7 -4.59 -12.21 -4.40
CA SER A 7 -3.88 -12.93 -5.47
C SER A 7 -4.68 -14.04 -6.15
N VAL A 8 -5.79 -14.54 -5.56
CA VAL A 8 -6.62 -15.58 -6.19
C VAL A 8 -7.35 -15.09 -7.45
N GLN A 9 -7.58 -13.78 -7.54
CA GLN A 9 -8.24 -13.17 -8.70
C GLN A 9 -7.27 -12.89 -9.86
N GLU A 10 -5.97 -13.15 -9.69
CA GLU A 10 -4.97 -12.93 -10.74
C GLU A 10 -5.01 -14.01 -11.82
N THR A 11 -4.88 -13.58 -13.08
CA THR A 11 -4.53 -14.49 -14.19
C THR A 11 -3.05 -14.88 -14.14
N PRO A 12 -2.61 -15.92 -14.88
CA PRO A 12 -1.20 -16.28 -14.97
C PRO A 12 -0.27 -15.12 -15.36
N GLU A 13 -0.75 -14.22 -16.21
CA GLU A 13 -0.04 -13.02 -16.67
C GLU A 13 -0.01 -11.88 -15.63
N GLN A 14 -0.88 -11.96 -14.62
CA GLN A 14 -1.03 -10.95 -13.55
C GLN A 14 -0.46 -11.41 -12.20
N ARG A 15 0.29 -12.51 -12.16
CA ARG A 15 0.83 -13.04 -10.91
C ARG A 15 1.66 -11.99 -10.16
N GLY A 16 1.26 -11.71 -8.93
CA GLY A 16 1.89 -10.72 -8.04
C GLY A 16 1.39 -9.28 -8.23
N LEU A 17 0.44 -9.04 -9.14
CA LEU A 17 -0.08 -7.70 -9.44
C LEU A 17 -0.88 -7.11 -8.27
N ALA A 18 -1.63 -7.91 -7.51
CA ALA A 18 -2.40 -7.42 -6.36
C ALA A 18 -1.45 -6.85 -5.28
N HIS A 19 -0.35 -7.55 -4.99
CA HIS A 19 0.67 -7.09 -4.05
C HIS A 19 1.46 -5.90 -4.60
N LEU A 20 1.75 -5.87 -5.90
CA LEU A 20 2.37 -4.70 -6.53
C LEU A 20 1.47 -3.46 -6.46
N LEU A 21 0.16 -3.61 -6.67
CA LEU A 21 -0.79 -2.51 -6.55
C LEU A 21 -0.85 -1.99 -5.11
N GLU A 22 -0.83 -2.86 -4.12
CA GLU A 22 -0.71 -2.46 -2.71
C GLU A 22 0.52 -1.58 -2.47
N HIS A 23 1.69 -1.93 -3.01
CA HIS A 23 2.90 -1.12 -2.90
C HIS A 23 2.74 0.25 -3.58
N LEU A 24 2.15 0.27 -4.76
CA LEU A 24 1.98 1.49 -5.55
C LEU A 24 1.10 2.54 -4.86
N GLU A 25 0.19 2.11 -3.99
CA GLU A 25 -0.62 3.03 -3.15
C GLU A 25 0.23 3.89 -2.19
N PHE A 26 1.44 3.45 -1.85
CA PHE A 26 2.40 4.23 -1.06
C PHE A 26 3.35 5.08 -1.90
N GLN A 27 3.41 4.80 -3.21
CA GLN A 27 4.26 5.54 -4.16
C GLN A 27 3.54 6.71 -4.83
N GLY A 28 2.30 6.98 -4.45
CA GLY A 28 1.60 8.20 -4.79
C GLY A 28 0.20 7.95 -5.34
N THR A 29 -0.68 8.90 -5.02
CA THR A 29 -2.10 8.90 -5.36
C THR A 29 -2.46 10.22 -6.03
N GLU A 30 -3.75 10.50 -6.21
CA GLU A 30 -4.21 11.76 -6.80
C GLU A 30 -3.77 12.97 -5.98
N HIS A 31 -3.92 12.91 -4.64
CA HIS A 31 -3.64 14.05 -3.76
C HIS A 31 -2.29 13.95 -3.04
N PHE A 32 -1.67 12.77 -2.96
CA PHE A 32 -0.44 12.56 -2.21
C PHE A 32 0.70 12.13 -3.12
N ALA A 33 1.79 12.90 -3.12
CA ALA A 33 3.04 12.54 -3.79
C ALA A 33 3.68 11.30 -3.12
N PRO A 34 4.64 10.62 -3.78
CA PRO A 34 5.41 9.55 -3.15
C PRO A 34 5.94 9.96 -1.78
N GLN A 35 5.87 9.07 -0.79
CA GLN A 35 6.28 9.28 0.61
C GLN A 35 5.43 10.31 1.39
N ALA A 36 4.54 11.08 0.75
CA ALA A 36 3.79 12.14 1.44
C ALA A 36 2.85 11.60 2.53
N ILE A 37 2.20 10.45 2.28
CA ILE A 37 1.35 9.77 3.27
C ILE A 37 2.16 9.38 4.50
N VAL A 38 3.32 8.74 4.30
CA VAL A 38 4.20 8.31 5.38
C VAL A 38 4.76 9.52 6.15
N ASN A 39 5.22 10.55 5.45
CA ASN A 39 5.72 11.78 6.07
C ASN A 39 4.64 12.50 6.88
N PHE A 40 3.40 12.52 6.39
CA PHE A 40 2.26 13.08 7.11
C PHE A 40 2.04 12.35 8.42
N LEU A 41 2.08 11.01 8.41
CA LEU A 41 1.94 10.20 9.62
C LEU A 41 3.07 10.47 10.63
N GLU A 42 4.31 10.38 10.18
CA GLU A 42 5.49 10.57 11.03
C GLU A 42 5.54 11.96 11.67
N THR A 43 5.22 13.00 10.89
CA THR A 43 5.17 14.39 11.39
C THR A 43 4.09 14.58 12.44
N ASN A 44 3.03 13.77 12.41
CA ASN A 44 1.93 13.82 13.36
C ASN A 44 2.06 12.80 14.51
N GLY A 45 3.23 12.15 14.65
CA GLY A 45 3.56 11.25 15.76
C GLY A 45 3.12 9.80 15.56
N MET A 46 2.70 9.42 14.35
CA MET A 46 2.32 8.06 13.96
C MET A 46 3.48 7.37 13.24
N LYS A 47 3.43 6.04 13.12
CA LYS A 47 4.52 5.22 12.57
C LYS A 47 4.04 4.28 11.48
N PHE A 48 4.79 4.21 10.39
CA PHE A 48 4.66 3.15 9.41
C PHE A 48 4.92 1.78 10.06
N GLY A 49 4.13 0.78 9.67
CA GLY A 49 4.09 -0.57 10.25
C GLY A 49 3.18 -0.72 11.47
N ALA A 50 3.17 0.27 12.38
CA ALA A 50 2.36 0.21 13.61
C ALA A 50 0.98 0.85 13.42
N ASP A 51 0.94 2.09 12.93
CA ASP A 51 -0.29 2.88 12.79
C ASP A 51 -0.75 2.95 11.32
N LEU A 52 0.17 2.76 10.38
CA LEU A 52 -0.11 2.62 8.95
C LEU A 52 0.47 1.32 8.44
N ASN A 53 -0.35 0.47 7.81
CA ASN A 53 0.14 -0.76 7.21
C ASN A 53 -0.76 -1.20 6.04
N ALA A 54 -0.25 -2.09 5.20
CA ALA A 54 -1.07 -2.79 4.22
C ALA A 54 -0.63 -4.26 4.11
N GLN A 55 -1.54 -5.08 3.62
CA GLN A 55 -1.24 -6.48 3.36
C GLN A 55 -2.17 -7.06 2.29
N THR A 56 -1.56 -7.71 1.31
CA THR A 56 -2.24 -8.52 0.30
C THR A 56 -2.18 -10.00 0.68
N GLY A 57 -3.36 -10.59 0.87
CA GLY A 57 -3.56 -12.02 1.04
C GLY A 57 -4.07 -12.69 -0.23
N PHE A 58 -4.50 -13.94 -0.08
CA PHE A 58 -5.03 -14.71 -1.20
C PHE A 58 -6.36 -14.16 -1.71
N THR A 59 -7.26 -13.76 -0.81
CA THR A 59 -8.64 -13.35 -1.17
C THR A 59 -8.92 -11.87 -1.02
N SER A 60 -8.02 -11.11 -0.39
CA SER A 60 -8.22 -9.70 -0.08
C SER A 60 -6.92 -8.92 0.06
N THR A 61 -7.01 -7.61 -0.12
CA THR A 61 -5.99 -6.63 0.23
C THR A 61 -6.55 -5.69 1.29
N GLN A 62 -5.79 -5.46 2.35
CA GLN A 62 -6.20 -4.68 3.51
C GLN A 62 -5.25 -3.51 3.71
N PHE A 63 -5.80 -2.32 3.94
CA PHE A 63 -5.06 -1.13 4.34
C PHE A 63 -5.51 -0.71 5.73
N PHE A 64 -4.56 -0.51 6.62
CA PHE A 64 -4.75 -0.13 8.02
C PHE A 64 -4.22 1.29 8.21
N LEU A 65 -5.04 2.14 8.83
CA LEU A 65 -4.70 3.52 9.14
C LEU A 65 -5.35 3.87 10.48
N ASP A 66 -4.54 3.97 11.51
CA ASP A 66 -4.93 4.41 12.86
C ASP A 66 -4.50 5.86 13.05
N VAL A 67 -5.46 6.72 13.40
CA VAL A 67 -5.26 8.17 13.51
C VAL A 67 -6.08 8.74 14.67
N PRO A 68 -5.58 9.79 15.35
CA PRO A 68 -6.36 10.49 16.36
C PRO A 68 -7.61 11.15 15.76
N THR A 69 -8.75 11.00 16.42
CA THR A 69 -10.05 11.52 15.95
C THR A 69 -10.39 12.88 16.54
N GLU A 70 -9.72 13.25 17.62
CA GLU A 70 -9.85 14.53 18.33
C GLU A 70 -9.16 15.70 17.62
N LYS A 71 -8.39 15.42 16.56
CA LYS A 71 -7.73 16.42 15.71
C LYS A 71 -8.39 16.45 14.33
N PRO A 72 -9.34 17.37 14.07
CA PRO A 72 -10.15 17.37 12.85
C PRO A 72 -9.32 17.38 11.55
N GLU A 73 -8.22 18.13 11.52
CA GLU A 73 -7.31 18.23 10.36
C GLU A 73 -6.69 16.87 10.00
N ILE A 74 -6.26 16.10 11.01
CA ILE A 74 -5.66 14.77 10.82
C ILE A 74 -6.72 13.80 10.34
N PHE A 75 -7.88 13.81 10.97
CA PHE A 75 -8.99 12.94 10.62
C PHE A 75 -9.49 13.19 9.19
N GLN A 76 -9.62 14.45 8.76
CA GLN A 76 -9.98 14.79 7.38
C GLN A 76 -8.94 14.30 6.38
N THR A 77 -7.65 14.49 6.68
CA THR A 77 -6.57 14.00 5.82
C THR A 77 -6.58 12.47 5.73
N ALA A 78 -6.85 11.78 6.83
CA ALA A 78 -6.96 10.31 6.84
C ALA A 78 -8.12 9.80 5.97
N LEU A 79 -9.27 10.50 5.97
CA LEU A 79 -10.37 10.19 5.07
C LEU A 79 -10.00 10.44 3.60
N GLN A 80 -9.21 11.49 3.31
CA GLN A 80 -8.70 11.74 1.96
C GLN A 80 -7.75 10.61 1.51
N ILE A 81 -6.85 10.14 2.38
CA ILE A 81 -5.95 9.01 2.11
C ILE A 81 -6.77 7.75 1.76
N ILE A 82 -7.80 7.44 2.54
CA ILE A 82 -8.68 6.29 2.27
C ILE A 82 -9.43 6.46 0.95
N GLY A 83 -9.91 7.68 0.65
CA GLY A 83 -10.57 8.00 -0.61
C GLY A 83 -9.65 7.81 -1.82
N ASP A 84 -8.38 8.22 -1.68
CA ASP A 84 -7.35 8.06 -2.69
C ASP A 84 -7.02 6.58 -2.94
N TRP A 85 -6.81 5.79 -1.89
CA TRP A 85 -6.61 4.33 -2.05
C TRP A 85 -7.81 3.62 -2.68
N ALA A 86 -9.03 4.11 -2.42
CA ALA A 86 -10.22 3.56 -3.06
C ALA A 86 -10.30 3.92 -4.56
N ALA A 87 -9.71 5.04 -4.97
CA ALA A 87 -9.62 5.48 -6.37
C ALA A 87 -8.47 4.81 -7.13
N GLY A 88 -7.45 4.35 -6.40
CA GLY A 88 -6.29 3.66 -6.92
C GLY A 88 -5.04 4.55 -7.04
N PRO A 89 -3.86 3.94 -7.27
CA PRO A 89 -2.60 4.65 -7.24
C PRO A 89 -2.37 5.42 -8.56
N LYS A 90 -1.56 6.47 -8.48
CA LYS A 90 -1.10 7.18 -9.67
C LYS A 90 0.09 6.44 -10.28
N ILE A 91 -0.18 5.70 -11.36
CA ILE A 91 0.85 4.86 -11.99
C ILE A 91 1.80 5.72 -12.84
N VAL A 92 3.00 5.96 -12.31
CA VAL A 92 4.12 6.54 -13.05
C VAL A 92 5.01 5.39 -13.56
N PRO A 93 5.32 5.29 -14.87
CA PRO A 93 6.06 4.15 -15.42
C PRO A 93 7.39 3.85 -14.73
N ALA A 94 8.17 4.89 -14.40
CA ALA A 94 9.44 4.70 -13.70
C ALA A 94 9.29 4.14 -12.28
N VAL A 95 8.23 4.54 -11.57
CA VAL A 95 7.91 4.05 -10.22
C VAL A 95 7.44 2.61 -10.30
N PHE A 96 6.56 2.30 -11.26
CA PHE A 96 6.06 0.95 -11.51
C PHE A 96 7.20 -0.06 -11.73
N GLU A 97 8.15 0.26 -12.61
CA GLU A 97 9.29 -0.62 -12.88
C GLU A 97 10.23 -0.80 -11.68
N ASN A 98 10.28 0.18 -10.77
CA ASN A 98 11.07 0.06 -9.55
C ASN A 98 10.37 -0.81 -8.52
N GLU A 99 9.09 -0.56 -8.24
CA GLU A 99 8.31 -1.36 -7.28
C GLU A 99 8.17 -2.81 -7.72
N LYS A 100 8.04 -3.05 -9.03
CA LYS A 100 8.04 -4.42 -9.56
C LYS A 100 9.28 -5.19 -9.15
N LYS A 101 10.47 -4.56 -9.21
CA LYS A 101 11.73 -5.20 -8.79
C LYS A 101 11.78 -5.46 -7.29
N VAL A 102 11.22 -4.54 -6.48
CA VAL A 102 11.10 -4.71 -5.02
C VAL A 102 10.25 -5.94 -4.72
N VAL A 103 9.07 -6.05 -5.32
CA VAL A 103 8.17 -7.19 -5.12
C VAL A 103 8.78 -8.51 -5.61
N GLU A 104 9.49 -8.51 -6.74
CA GLU A 104 10.24 -9.67 -7.23
C GLU A 104 11.34 -10.12 -6.24
N GLU A 105 12.05 -9.16 -5.63
CA GLU A 105 13.07 -9.43 -4.61
C GLU A 105 12.45 -10.01 -3.33
N GLU A 106 11.33 -9.46 -2.85
CA GLU A 106 10.61 -10.01 -1.70
C GLU A 106 10.13 -11.45 -1.96
N ALA A 107 9.64 -11.73 -3.15
CA ALA A 107 9.24 -13.07 -3.54
C ALA A 107 10.43 -14.05 -3.50
N ARG A 108 11.62 -13.62 -3.94
CA ARG A 108 12.85 -14.42 -3.86
C ARG A 108 13.23 -14.71 -2.41
N LEU A 109 13.27 -13.69 -1.57
CA LEU A 109 13.62 -13.82 -0.14
C LEU A 109 12.64 -14.71 0.62
N ARG A 110 11.33 -14.64 0.31
CA ARG A 110 10.32 -15.55 0.89
C ARG A 110 10.59 -17.01 0.50
N MET A 111 10.99 -17.28 -0.74
CA MET A 111 11.29 -18.65 -1.18
C MET A 111 12.57 -19.20 -0.55
N ASP A 112 13.58 -18.35 -0.35
CA ASP A 112 14.83 -18.74 0.30
C ASP A 112 14.60 -19.05 1.79
N ASN A 113 13.79 -18.23 2.49
CA ASN A 113 13.45 -18.44 3.89
C ASN A 113 12.57 -19.67 4.15
N VAL A 114 11.84 -20.17 3.14
CA VAL A 114 11.04 -21.41 3.23
C VAL A 114 11.91 -22.66 2.98
N ARG A 115 13.09 -22.50 2.38
CA ARG A 115 14.02 -23.59 2.04
C ARG A 115 15.14 -23.78 3.05
N GLY A 116 15.29 -22.90 4.03
CA GLY A 116 16.21 -23.02 5.16
C GLY A 116 15.53 -23.63 6.38
#